data_AF-D1VXJ4-F1
#
_entry.id   AF-D1VXJ4-F1
#
_cell.length_a   1.000
_cell.length_b   1.000
_cell.length_c   1.000
_cell.angle_alpha   90.00
_cell.angle_beta   90.00
_cell.angle_gamma   90.00
#
_symmetry.space_group_name_H-M   'P 1'
#
loop_
_entity.id
_entity.type
_entity.pdbx_description
1 polymer ?
#
loop_
_entity_poly.entity_id
_entity_poly.type
_entity_poly.pdbx_seq_one_letter_code
_entity_poly.pdbx_strand_id
1 'polypeptide(L)'
;MKTSEVNESLIGKRVSCVFTGMQTTGTIIGIVHDYDKWSPNRPLCSKGVRIKLDYPIQWGDDEYDEIETTSRVSDEYGSLSKTHLID
;
A
#
# COMPACT_ATOMS: atom_id res chain seq x y z
N MET A 1 -1.11 -4.90 -7.67
CA MET A 1 -0.44 -6.01 -6.97
C MET A 1 -1.52 -6.81 -6.26
N LYS A 2 -1.31 -8.11 -6.07
CA LYS A 2 -2.17 -8.97 -5.25
C LYS A 2 -1.62 -9.09 -3.84
N THR A 3 -2.49 -9.35 -2.86
CA THR A 3 -2.08 -9.55 -1.46
C THR A 3 -1.10 -10.73 -1.30
N SER A 4 -1.22 -11.76 -2.15
CA SER A 4 -0.31 -12.91 -2.19
C SER A 4 1.10 -12.57 -2.67
N GLU A 5 1.27 -11.49 -3.45
CA GLU A 5 2.56 -11.05 -3.98
C GLU A 5 3.31 -10.17 -2.97
N VAL A 6 2.60 -9.55 -2.03
CA VAL A 6 3.18 -8.65 -1.05
C VAL A 6 4.11 -9.39 -0.10
N ASN A 7 5.38 -9.03 -0.08
CA ASN A 7 6.38 -9.57 0.84
C ASN A 7 7.56 -8.60 0.97
N GLU A 8 8.46 -8.82 1.94
CA GLU A 8 9.56 -7.92 2.26
C GLU A 8 10.55 -7.67 1.11
N SER A 9 10.65 -8.58 0.13
CA SER A 9 11.53 -8.37 -1.05
C SER A 9 11.08 -7.21 -1.97
N LEU A 10 9.85 -6.71 -1.77
CA LEU A 10 9.34 -5.53 -2.47
C LEU A 10 9.89 -4.22 -1.90
N ILE A 11 10.46 -4.22 -0.68
CA ILE A 11 11.01 -3.00 -0.08
C ILE A 11 12.16 -2.48 -0.95
N GLY A 12 12.15 -1.17 -1.22
CA GLY A 12 13.06 -0.49 -2.13
C GLY A 12 12.65 -0.51 -3.60
N LYS A 13 11.60 -1.26 -3.97
CA LYS A 13 11.08 -1.25 -5.35
C LYS A 13 10.23 -0.01 -5.61
N ARG A 14 10.27 0.42 -6.87
CA ARG A 14 9.50 1.53 -7.41
C ARG A 14 8.10 1.08 -7.79
N VAL A 15 7.11 1.93 -7.53
CA VAL A 15 5.70 1.66 -7.86
C VAL A 15 5.00 2.90 -8.41
N SER A 16 4.03 2.66 -9.30
CA SER A 16 2.93 3.58 -9.59
C SER A 16 1.71 3.12 -8.82
N CYS A 17 0.98 4.05 -8.20
CA CYS A 17 -0.24 3.78 -7.44
C CYS A 17 -1.27 4.90 -7.62
N VAL A 18 -2.45 4.71 -7.05
CA VAL A 18 -3.52 5.71 -7.04
C VAL A 18 -3.80 6.13 -5.61
N PHE A 19 -3.65 7.42 -5.33
CA PHE A 19 -4.00 8.05 -4.05
C PHE A 19 -4.97 9.19 -4.31
N THR A 20 -6.08 9.24 -3.57
CA THR A 20 -7.15 10.26 -3.69
C THR A 20 -7.66 10.49 -5.14
N GLY A 21 -7.54 9.48 -6.01
CA GLY A 21 -7.93 9.54 -7.42
C GLY A 21 -6.84 10.00 -8.39
N MET A 22 -5.68 10.41 -7.87
CA MET A 22 -4.51 10.81 -8.66
C MET A 22 -3.53 9.64 -8.82
N GLN A 23 -2.97 9.50 -10.01
CA GLN A 23 -1.85 8.58 -10.25
C GLN A 23 -0.56 9.20 -9.70
N THR A 24 0.18 8.44 -8.91
CA THR A 24 1.43 8.90 -8.29
C THR A 24 2.47 7.79 -8.25
N THR A 25 3.73 8.17 -8.08
CA THR A 25 4.87 7.26 -8.03
C THR A 25 5.62 7.38 -6.71
N GLY A 26 6.22 6.28 -6.29
CA GLY A 26 6.93 6.22 -5.03
C GLY A 26 7.72 4.93 -4.85
N THR A 27 8.39 4.83 -3.72
CA THR A 27 9.23 3.69 -3.35
C THR A 27 8.60 2.97 -2.17
N ILE A 28 8.51 1.65 -2.27
CA ILE A 28 8.03 0.83 -1.14
C ILE A 28 9.05 0.91 -0.01
N ILE A 29 8.61 1.36 1.16
CA ILE A 29 9.45 1.48 2.37
C ILE A 29 9.05 0.50 3.47
N GLY A 30 7.95 -0.23 3.30
CA GLY A 30 7.50 -1.23 4.27
C GLY A 30 6.31 -2.04 3.78
N ILE A 31 6.00 -3.09 4.53
CA ILE A 31 4.84 -3.95 4.30
C ILE A 31 3.80 -3.68 5.38
N VAL A 32 2.54 -3.59 4.98
CA VAL A 32 1.40 -3.42 5.88
C VAL A 32 0.76 -4.78 6.12
N HIS A 33 0.70 -5.16 7.39
CA HIS A 33 -0.01 -6.33 7.87
C HIS A 33 -1.04 -5.88 8.90
N ASP A 34 -2.31 -5.78 8.51
CA ASP A 34 -3.38 -5.62 9.50
C ASP A 34 -3.66 -6.97 10.14
N TYR A 35 -3.04 -7.19 11.29
CA TYR A 35 -3.56 -8.10 12.29
C TYR A 35 -4.50 -7.31 13.19
N ASP A 36 -5.64 -7.89 13.54
CA ASP A 36 -6.43 -7.36 14.65
C ASP A 36 -5.59 -7.53 15.93
N LYS A 37 -5.04 -6.43 16.45
CA LYS A 37 -4.25 -6.43 17.70
C LYS A 37 -5.05 -6.99 18.88
N TRP A 38 -6.38 -6.95 18.82
CA TRP A 38 -7.28 -7.50 19.83
C TRP A 38 -7.67 -8.97 19.56
N SER A 39 -7.40 -9.48 18.37
CA SER A 39 -7.69 -10.85 17.96
C SER A 39 -6.52 -11.46 17.17
N PRO A 40 -5.38 -11.77 17.82
CA PRO A 40 -4.18 -12.29 17.14
C PRO A 40 -4.39 -13.63 16.41
N ASN A 41 -5.48 -14.35 16.69
CA ASN A 41 -5.87 -15.58 16.00
C ASN A 41 -6.80 -15.36 14.79
N ARG A 42 -7.15 -14.11 14.48
CA ARG A 42 -7.99 -13.78 13.33
C ARG A 42 -7.10 -13.64 12.09
N PRO A 43 -7.41 -14.31 10.96
CA PRO A 43 -6.60 -14.20 9.76
C PRO A 43 -6.51 -12.75 9.29
N LEU A 44 -5.36 -12.37 8.69
CA LEU A 44 -5.14 -11.06 8.09
C LEU A 44 -6.34 -10.65 7.24
N CYS A 45 -6.99 -9.54 7.62
CA CYS A 45 -8.12 -9.01 6.86
C CYS A 45 -7.63 -8.21 5.65
N SER A 46 -6.51 -7.50 5.77
CA SER A 46 -5.89 -6.67 4.73
C SER A 46 -4.37 -6.82 4.73
N LYS A 47 -3.77 -6.76 3.53
CA LYS A 47 -2.32 -6.75 3.34
C LYS A 47 -1.97 -5.70 2.29
N GLY A 48 -0.81 -5.10 2.41
CA GLY A 48 -0.43 -3.99 1.53
C GLY A 48 1.01 -3.54 1.68
N VAL A 49 1.30 -2.37 1.14
CA VAL A 49 2.64 -1.76 1.20
C VAL A 49 2.52 -0.31 1.65
N ARG A 50 3.55 0.16 2.36
CA ARG A 50 3.76 1.58 2.69
C ARG A 50 4.73 2.16 1.67
N ILE A 51 4.40 3.31 1.12
CA ILE A 51 5.09 3.93 -0.01
C ILE A 51 5.51 5.34 0.39
N LYS A 52 6.80 5.66 0.17
CA LYS A 52 7.29 7.03 0.16
C LYS A 52 7.07 7.62 -1.23
N LEU A 53 6.30 8.70 -1.32
CA LEU A 53 6.03 9.37 -2.57
C LEU A 53 7.25 10.16 -3.05
N ASP A 54 7.43 10.25 -4.38
CA ASP A 54 8.51 11.07 -4.96
C ASP A 54 8.30 12.57 -4.69
N TYR A 55 7.03 12.97 -4.75
CA TYR A 55 6.58 14.31 -4.47
C TYR A 55 5.40 14.18 -3.51
N PRO A 56 5.39 14.95 -2.41
CA PRO A 56 4.25 14.97 -1.52
C PRO A 56 2.97 15.36 -2.24
N ILE A 57 1.85 14.79 -1.80
CA ILE A 57 0.52 15.10 -2.30
C ILE A 57 -0.22 15.95 -1.27
N GLN A 58 -0.63 17.15 -1.64
CA GLN A 58 -1.56 17.95 -0.86
C GLN A 58 -2.99 17.42 -1.06
N TRP A 59 -3.69 17.14 0.04
CA TRP A 59 -5.11 16.82 0.02
C TRP A 59 -5.83 17.58 1.14
N GLY A 60 -6.58 18.62 0.77
CA GLY A 60 -7.12 19.58 1.72
C GLY A 60 -6.00 20.38 2.38
N ASP A 61 -6.03 20.45 3.71
CA ASP A 61 -5.01 21.14 4.52
C ASP A 61 -3.81 20.23 4.87
N ASP A 62 -3.88 18.95 4.53
CA ASP A 62 -2.85 17.95 4.84
C ASP A 62 -1.91 17.69 3.64
N GLU A 63 -0.64 17.45 3.94
CA GLU A 63 0.37 17.03 2.98
C GLU A 63 0.81 15.59 3.29
N TYR A 64 0.76 14.73 2.28
CA TYR A 64 1.12 13.32 2.39
C TYR A 64 2.42 13.08 1.64
N ASP A 65 3.48 12.78 2.36
CA ASP A 65 4.75 12.29 1.81
C ASP A 65 4.80 10.76 1.79
N GLU A 66 3.99 10.10 2.61
CA GLU A 66 3.87 8.65 2.73
C GLU A 66 2.42 8.20 2.71
N ILE A 67 2.17 7.09 2.04
CA ILE A 67 0.83 6.50 1.94
C ILE A 67 0.89 4.99 2.11
N GLU A 68 -0.26 4.41 2.46
CA GLU A 68 -0.46 2.98 2.48
C GLU A 68 -1.44 2.57 1.39
N THR A 69 -1.12 1.48 0.71
CA THR A 69 -2.00 0.86 -0.26
C THR A 69 -2.24 -0.59 0.13
N THR A 70 -3.50 -0.91 0.44
CA THR A 70 -3.90 -2.21 0.99
C THR A 70 -5.04 -2.80 0.17
N SER A 71 -5.14 -4.12 0.20
CA SER A 71 -6.30 -4.87 -0.29
C SER A 71 -6.69 -5.93 0.74
N ARG A 72 -7.98 -6.28 0.76
CA ARG A 72 -8.47 -7.39 1.57
C ARG A 72 -7.94 -8.71 1.03
N VAL A 73 -7.50 -9.59 1.92
CA VAL A 73 -6.97 -10.91 1.54
C VAL A 73 -8.07 -11.82 0.96
N SER A 74 -9.33 -11.63 1.38
CA SER A 74 -10.45 -12.48 0.97
C SER A 74 -10.88 -12.32 -0.49
N ASP A 75 -10.75 -11.11 -1.05
CA ASP A 75 -11.29 -10.79 -2.37
C ASP A 75 -10.46 -9.76 -3.17
N GLU A 76 -9.24 -9.44 -2.70
CA GLU A 76 -8.31 -8.50 -3.33
C GLU A 76 -8.83 -7.06 -3.45
N TYR A 77 -9.98 -6.74 -2.85
CA TYR A 77 -10.57 -5.41 -2.94
C TYR A 77 -9.80 -4.40 -2.09
N GLY A 78 -9.38 -3.31 -2.74
CA GLY A 78 -8.67 -2.21 -2.12
C GLY A 78 -7.75 -1.49 -3.10
N SER A 79 -7.01 -0.50 -2.61
CA SER A 79 -6.13 0.32 -3.46
C SER A 79 -4.91 -0.44 -3.97
N LEU A 80 -4.47 -1.51 -3.29
CA LEU A 80 -3.30 -2.31 -3.70
C LEU A 80 -3.47 -2.93 -5.10
N SER A 81 -4.71 -3.27 -5.46
CA SER A 81 -5.07 -3.77 -6.79
C SER A 81 -4.70 -2.78 -7.92
N LYS A 82 -4.64 -1.48 -7.62
CA LYS A 82 -4.27 -0.37 -8.52
C LYS A 82 -2.80 0.05 -8.41
N THR A 83 -2.01 -0.67 -7.63
CA THR A 83 -0.58 -0.41 -7.45
C THR A 83 0.22 -1.37 -8.31
N HIS A 84 1.16 -0.84 -9.10
CA HIS A 84 1.95 -1.60 -10.06
C HIS A 84 3.44 -1.32 -9.84
N LEU A 85 4.27 -2.36 -9.88
CA LEU A 85 5.72 -2.20 -9.94
C LEU A 85 6.10 -1.49 -11.25
N ILE A 86 7.08 -0.61 -11.16
CA ILE A 86 7.66 0.10 -12.30
C ILE A 86 9.19 -0.04 -12.25
N ASP A 87 9.83 0.05 -13.42
CA ASP A 87 11.28 -0.10 -13.58
C ASP A 87 12.07 1.12 -13.07
#